data_AF-A0A1B9JWZ6-F1
#
_entry.id   AF-A0A1B9JWZ6-F1
#
_cell.length_a   1.000
_cell.length_b   1.000
_cell.length_c   1.000
_cell.angle_alpha   90.00
_cell.angle_beta   90.00
_cell.angle_gamma   90.00
#
_symmetry.space_group_name_H-M   'P 1'
#
loop_
_entity.id
_entity.type
_entity.pdbx_description
1 polymer ?
#
loop_
_entity_poly.entity_id
_entity_poly.type
_entity_poly.pdbx_seq_one_letter_code
_entity_poly.pdbx_strand_id
1 'polypeptide(L)' 'MLNIGVYSDLHIEHSFYSFDDLSKLDILVLAGDIASYDTIERFFVELRKNAPKLTVLYVLGNHEYYGMVY' A
#
# COMPACT_ATOMS: atom_id res chain seq x y z
N MET A 1 12.62 12.26 -15.54
CA MET A 1 12.38 12.63 -14.13
C MET A 1 11.86 11.39 -13.45
N LEU A 2 12.31 11.09 -12.23
CA LEU A 2 11.84 9.93 -11.45
C LEU A 2 10.58 10.34 -10.68
N ASN A 3 9.48 9.63 -10.86
CA ASN A 3 8.21 9.89 -10.18
C ASN A 3 7.97 8.86 -9.07
N ILE A 4 7.90 9.35 -7.83
CA ILE A 4 7.72 8.52 -6.63
C ILE A 4 6.39 8.90 -5.98
N GLY A 5 5.50 7.93 -5.81
CA GLY A 5 4.30 8.06 -4.98
C GLY A 5 4.60 7.59 -3.56
N VAL A 6 4.15 8.32 -2.54
CA VAL A 6 4.37 7.98 -1.13
C VAL A 6 3.05 8.03 -0.38
N TYR A 7 2.72 6.95 0.32
CA TYR A 7 1.52 6.81 1.14
C TYR A 7 1.88 6.15 2.48
N SER A 8 1.22 6.58 3.55
CA SER A 8 1.44 6.13 4.93
C SER A 8 0.11 6.14 5.66
N ASP A 9 -0.04 5.33 6.71
CA ASP A 9 -1.17 5.38 7.64
C ASP A 9 -2.53 5.27 6.92
N LEU A 10 -2.59 4.47 5.85
CA LEU A 10 -3.81 4.32 5.05
C LEU A 10 -4.90 3.57 5.81
N HIS A 11 -4.53 2.62 6.68
CA HIS A 11 -5.47 1.80 7.45
C HIS A 11 -6.67 1.30 6.63
N ILE A 12 -6.38 0.62 5.51
CA ILE A 12 -7.40 0.24 4.52
C ILE A 12 -8.46 -0.73 5.06
N GLU A 13 -8.24 -1.34 6.22
CA GLU A 13 -9.23 -2.11 6.97
C GLU A 13 -10.42 -1.27 7.43
N HIS A 14 -10.22 0.04 7.64
CA HIS A 14 -11.27 0.96 8.03
C HIS A 14 -11.94 1.61 6.82
N SER A 15 -11.17 1.91 5.77
CA SER A 15 -11.71 2.45 4.53
C SER A 15 -10.83 2.08 3.35
N PHE A 16 -11.40 1.32 2.40
CA PHE A 16 -10.63 0.87 1.25
C PHE A 16 -10.18 2.07 0.40
N TYR A 17 -8.86 2.17 0.19
CA TYR A 17 -8.26 3.18 -0.68
C TYR A 17 -7.84 2.55 -2.01
N SER A 18 -8.28 3.15 -3.12
CA SER A 18 -7.79 2.82 -4.46
C SER A 18 -6.90 3.96 -4.96
N PHE A 19 -5.73 3.61 -5.51
CA PHE A 19 -4.85 4.58 -6.11
C PHE A 19 -5.40 5.10 -7.44
N ASP A 20 -5.35 6.42 -7.61
CA ASP A 20 -5.58 7.04 -8.91
C ASP A 20 -4.31 6.96 -9.76
N ASP A 21 -4.46 6.43 -10.99
CA ASP A 21 -3.48 6.45 -12.08
C ASP A 21 -2.02 6.12 -11.67
N LEU A 22 -1.83 4.90 -11.19
CA LEU A 22 -0.52 4.33 -10.86
C LEU A 22 0.46 4.27 -12.05
N SER A 23 -0.01 4.46 -13.28
CA SER A 23 0.80 4.35 -14.50
C SER A 23 1.87 5.44 -14.63
N LYS A 24 1.71 6.54 -13.87
CA LYS A 24 2.64 7.69 -13.86
C LYS A 24 3.82 7.51 -12.91
N LEU A 25 3.78 6.51 -12.04
CA LEU A 25 4.78 6.28 -11.02
C LEU A 25 5.84 5.29 -11.51
N ASP A 26 7.10 5.60 -11.21
CA ASP A 26 8.19 4.64 -11.35
C ASP A 26 8.29 3.75 -10.10
N ILE A 27 8.03 4.34 -8.93
CA ILE A 27 8.10 3.70 -7.61
C ILE A 27 6.91 4.14 -6.75
N LEU A 28 6.29 3.19 -6.05
CA LEU A 28 5.35 3.42 -4.97
C LEU A 28 6.01 3.05 -3.63
N VAL A 29 6.04 4.00 -2.70
CA VAL A 29 6.48 3.77 -1.32
C VAL A 29 5.27 3.72 -0.40
N LEU A 30 5.15 2.62 0.32
CA LEU A 30 4.16 2.37 1.35
C LEU A 30 4.88 2.44 2.69
N ALA A 31 4.69 3.53 3.43
CA ALA A 31 5.55 3.97 4.53
C ALA A 31 5.01 3.63 5.94
N GLY A 32 4.35 2.48 6.07
CA GLY A 32 3.83 1.95 7.34
C GLY A 32 2.34 2.19 7.53
N ASP A 33 1.74 1.35 8.39
CA ASP A 33 0.34 1.39 8.84
C ASP A 33 -0.65 1.46 7.65
N ILE A 34 -0.39 0.62 6.66
CA ILE A 34 -1.17 0.56 5.42
C ILE A 34 -2.40 -0.32 5.59
N ALA A 35 -2.24 -1.48 6.22
CA ALA A 35 -3.30 -2.46 6.31
C ALA A 35 -3.12 -3.43 7.49
N SER A 36 -4.23 -3.89 8.05
CA SER A 36 -4.26 -5.06 8.91
C SER A 36 -3.87 -6.34 8.16
N TYR A 37 -3.46 -7.38 8.92
CA TYR A 37 -3.07 -8.69 8.40
C TYR A 37 -4.13 -9.33 7.47
N ASP A 38 -5.41 -9.16 7.79
CA ASP A 38 -6.50 -9.77 7.03
C ASP A 38 -6.78 -9.04 5.70
N THR A 39 -6.32 -7.80 5.58
CA THR A 39 -6.64 -6.92 4.43
C THR A 39 -5.47 -6.72 3.48
N ILE A 40 -4.23 -6.97 3.92
CA ILE A 40 -3.03 -6.69 3.14
C ILE A 40 -2.92 -7.55 1.88
N GLU A 41 -3.34 -8.81 1.92
CA GLU A 41 -3.32 -9.70 0.75
C GLU A 41 -4.23 -9.16 -0.35
N ARG A 42 -5.48 -8.83 0.01
CA ARG A 42 -6.47 -8.29 -0.93
C ARG A 42 -5.97 -6.99 -1.56
N PHE A 43 -5.33 -6.12 -0.76
CA PHE A 43 -4.74 -4.88 -1.25
C PHE A 43 -3.66 -5.13 -2.30
N PHE A 44 -2.72 -6.04 -2.05
CA PHE A 44 -1.66 -6.33 -3.03
C PHE A 44 -2.19 -7.02 -4.28
N VAL A 45 -3.22 -7.87 -4.16
CA VAL A 45 -3.90 -8.45 -5.33
C VAL A 45 -4.49 -7.35 -6.21
N GLU A 46 -5.23 -6.40 -5.64
CA GLU A 46 -5.81 -5.28 -6.40
C GLU A 46 -4.73 -4.34 -6.95
N LEU A 47 -3.67 -4.08 -6.18
CA LEU A 47 -2.52 -3.29 -6.65
C LEU A 47 -1.86 -3.94 -7.87
N ARG A 48 -1.66 -5.26 -7.85
CA ARG A 48 -1.01 -5.98 -8.95
C ARG A 48 -1.91 -6.14 -10.17
N LYS A 49 -3.23 -6.18 -10.01
CA LYS A 49 -4.16 -6.11 -11.15
C LYS A 49 -4.04 -4.78 -11.90
N ASN A 50 -3.93 -3.67 -11.17
CA ASN A 50 -3.88 -2.33 -11.76
C ASN A 50 -2.48 -1.90 -12.23
N ALA A 51 -1.43 -2.34 -11.52
CA ALA A 51 -0.05 -1.95 -11.77
C ALA A 51 0.91 -3.16 -11.62
N PRO A 52 0.85 -4.14 -12.54
CA PRO A 52 1.53 -5.43 -12.40
C PRO A 52 3.06 -5.33 -12.33
N LYS A 53 3.64 -4.28 -12.92
CA LYS A 53 5.09 -4.07 -12.99
C LYS A 53 5.62 -2.94 -12.10
N LEU A 54 4.73 -2.25 -11.37
CA LEU A 54 5.14 -1.12 -10.53
C LEU A 54 6.02 -1.60 -9.38
N THR A 55 7.19 -0.97 -9.23
CA THR A 55 8.07 -1.19 -8.09
C THR A 55 7.38 -0.68 -6.83
N VAL A 56 7.24 -1.54 -5.83
CA VAL A 56 6.64 -1.18 -4.54
C VAL A 56 7.66 -1.40 -3.45
N LEU A 57 7.98 -0.35 -2.71
CA LEU A 57 8.76 -0.42 -1.49
C LEU A 57 7.78 -0.38 -0.33
N TYR A 58 7.65 -1.50 0.38
CA TYR A 58 6.78 -1.60 1.54
C TYR A 58 7.61 -1.62 2.83
N VAL A 59 7.49 -0.55 3.60
CA VAL A 59 8.06 -0.42 4.94
C VAL A 59 6.94 -0.70 5.92
N LEU A 60 7.14 -1.69 6.80
CA LEU A 60 6.16 -2.07 7.81
C LEU A 60 6.13 -1.05 8.94
N GLY A 61 4.94 -0.63 9.36
CA GLY A 61 4.72 0.18 10.54
C GLY A 61 4.44 -0.67 11.78
N ASN A 62 4.10 -0.02 12.89
CA ASN A 62 3.75 -0.71 14.13
C ASN A 62 2.47 -1.54 13.98
N HIS A 63 1.50 -1.08 13.20
CA HIS A 63 0.25 -1.80 13.00
C HIS A 63 0.49 -3.14 12.30
N GLU A 64 1.33 -3.18 11.26
CA GLU A 64 1.74 -4.43 10.63
C GLU A 64 2.61 -5.30 11.55
N TYR A 65 3.53 -4.71 12.30
CA TYR A 65 4.47 -5.45 13.14
C TYR A 65 3.79 -6.14 14.32
N TYR A 66 2.91 -5.42 15.02
CA TYR A 66 2.24 -5.93 16.21
C TYR A 66 0.91 -6.64 15.90
N GLY A 67 0.37 -6.50 14.70
CA GLY A 67 -0.90 -7.14 14.29
C GLY A 67 -2.09 -6.68 15.15
N MET A 68 -2.03 -5.46 15.70
CA MET A 68 -3.04 -4.97 16.63
C MET A 68 -4.27 -4.48 15.86
N VAL A 69 -5.36 -5.23 15.95
CA VAL A 69 -6.68 -4.79 15.51
C VAL A 69 -7.25 -3.87 16.59
N TYR A 70 -7.37 -2.57 16.29
CA TYR A 70 -8.12 -1.63 17.14
C TYR A 70 -9.59 -1.60 16.72
#